data_AF-E6XS69-F1
#
_entry.id   AF-E6XS69-F1
#
_cell.length_a   1.000
_cell.length_b   1.000
_cell.length_c   1.000
_cell.angle_alpha   90.00
_cell.angle_beta   90.00
_cell.angle_gamma   90.00
#
_symmetry.space_group_name_H-M   'P 1'
#
loop_
_entity.id
_entity.type
_entity.pdbx_description
1 polymer ?
#
loop_
_entity_poly.entity_id
_entity_poly.type
_entity_poly.pdbx_seq_one_letter_code
_entity_poly.pdbx_strand_id
1 'polypeptide(L)'
;MCKPSVTFEEMNTYLQGQYKHERLYGRTPATGWPADYATSVVSSHMADLNANGIGYIGHHESATGQAIRYTVDEVKYSPRFFIVGYDSENDIAQKQCYFILL
;
A
#
# COMPACT_ATOMS: atom_id res chain seq x y z
N MET A 1 17.67 -2.58 19.38
CA MET A 1 16.92 -3.37 18.39
C MET A 1 16.83 -2.54 17.12
N CYS A 2 17.22 -3.08 15.95
CA CYS A 2 16.96 -2.40 14.68
C CYS A 2 15.45 -2.30 14.48
N LYS A 3 14.94 -1.11 14.19
CA LYS A 3 13.54 -0.94 13.79
C LYS A 3 13.33 -1.70 12.48
N PRO A 4 12.30 -2.55 12.37
CA PRO A 4 11.99 -3.22 11.11
C PRO A 4 11.71 -2.16 10.04
N SER A 5 12.30 -2.33 8.85
CA SER A 5 12.20 -1.39 7.73
C SER A 5 11.97 -2.13 6.41
N VAL A 6 11.33 -1.48 5.46
CA VAL A 6 11.12 -1.98 4.09
C VAL A 6 12.03 -1.27 3.10
N THR A 7 12.33 -1.98 2.02
CA THR A 7 13.01 -1.48 0.83
C THR A 7 12.03 -0.83 -0.15
N PHE A 8 12.56 -0.10 -1.12
CA PHE A 8 11.75 0.50 -2.19
C PHE A 8 11.01 -0.58 -3.00
N GLU A 9 11.66 -1.71 -3.31
CA GLU A 9 11.08 -2.78 -4.10
C GLU A 9 9.90 -3.46 -3.39
N GLU A 10 10.04 -3.72 -2.08
CA GLU A 10 8.97 -4.26 -1.23
C GLU A 10 7.77 -3.30 -1.20
N MET A 11 8.02 -2.01 -0.94
CA MET A 11 6.96 -0.99 -0.92
C MET A 11 6.28 -0.82 -2.28
N ASN A 12 7.06 -0.79 -3.37
CA ASN A 12 6.52 -0.65 -4.72
C ASN A 12 5.60 -1.83 -5.07
N THR A 13 6.05 -3.06 -4.76
CA THR A 13 5.26 -4.27 -5.00
C THR A 13 3.97 -4.24 -4.20
N TYR A 14 4.03 -3.81 -2.93
CA TYR A 14 2.84 -3.67 -2.09
C TYR A 14 1.85 -2.64 -2.66
N LEU A 15 2.32 -1.44 -3.00
CA LEU A 15 1.46 -0.38 -3.55
C LEU A 15 0.86 -0.77 -4.91
N GLN A 16 1.56 -1.51 -5.76
CA GLN A 16 0.98 -2.01 -7.02
C GLN A 16 -0.25 -2.90 -6.80
N GLY A 17 -0.31 -3.64 -5.69
CA GLY A 17 -1.45 -4.49 -5.35
C GLY A 17 -2.61 -3.73 -4.68
N GLN A 18 -2.31 -2.65 -3.94
CA GLN A 18 -3.28 -1.96 -3.09
C GLN A 18 -3.75 -0.60 -3.63
N TYR A 19 -3.01 -0.01 -4.57
CA TYR A 19 -3.24 1.34 -5.08
C TYR A 19 -3.86 1.28 -6.48
N LYS A 20 -4.80 2.20 -6.79
CA LYS A 20 -5.38 2.31 -8.13
C LYS A 20 -4.29 2.61 -9.14
N HIS A 21 -4.24 1.82 -10.22
CA HIS A 21 -3.25 2.01 -11.28
C HIS A 21 -3.26 3.44 -11.85
N GLU A 22 -4.45 3.99 -12.13
CA GLU A 22 -4.63 5.35 -12.65
C GLU A 22 -4.04 6.44 -11.73
N ARG A 23 -3.94 6.16 -10.43
CA ARG A 23 -3.44 7.10 -9.42
C ARG A 23 -1.95 6.95 -9.16
N LEU A 24 -1.39 5.75 -9.29
CA LEU A 24 0.05 5.49 -9.11
C LEU A 24 0.82 5.68 -10.41
N TYR A 25 0.51 4.86 -11.44
CA TYR A 25 1.26 4.81 -12.70
C TYR A 25 0.56 5.51 -13.88
N GLY A 26 -0.74 5.83 -13.75
CA GLY A 26 -1.46 6.63 -14.75
C GLY A 26 -1.14 8.13 -14.73
N ARG A 27 -0.45 8.60 -13.68
CA ARG A 27 0.02 9.99 -13.54
C ARG A 27 1.41 10.12 -14.18
N THR A 28 1.41 10.56 -15.42
CA THR A 28 2.59 10.67 -16.29
C THR A 28 2.71 12.08 -16.85
N PRO A 29 3.83 12.45 -17.51
CA PRO A 29 3.95 13.74 -18.19
C PRO A 29 2.86 14.00 -19.23
N ALA A 30 2.39 12.94 -19.91
CA ALA A 30 1.29 13.04 -20.86
C ALA A 30 -0.05 13.43 -20.20
N THR A 31 -0.20 13.16 -18.89
CA THR A 31 -1.39 13.53 -18.10
C THR A 31 -1.12 14.74 -17.18
N GLY A 32 -0.02 15.47 -17.39
CA GLY A 32 0.33 16.69 -16.64
C GLY A 32 1.07 16.45 -15.32
N TRP A 33 1.62 15.25 -15.11
CA TRP A 33 2.34 14.88 -13.88
C TRP A 33 3.85 14.71 -14.09
N PRO A 34 4.69 14.84 -13.06
CA PRO A 34 6.12 14.57 -13.16
C PRO A 34 6.43 13.14 -13.65
N ALA A 35 7.53 12.96 -14.37
CA ALA A 35 7.97 11.65 -14.89
C ALA A 35 8.28 10.64 -13.78
N ASP A 36 8.70 11.14 -12.62
CA ASP A 36 9.08 10.40 -11.42
C ASP A 36 7.97 10.40 -10.35
N TYR A 37 6.73 10.76 -10.72
CA TYR A 37 5.61 10.85 -9.78
C TYR A 37 5.41 9.53 -8.99
N ALA A 38 5.33 8.39 -9.69
CA ALA A 38 5.13 7.10 -9.06
C ALA A 38 6.28 6.77 -8.08
N THR A 39 7.52 7.00 -8.50
CA THR A 39 8.72 6.82 -7.66
C THR A 39 8.63 7.68 -6.40
N SER A 40 8.23 8.95 -6.54
CA SER A 40 8.09 9.87 -5.41
C SER A 40 7.04 9.38 -4.40
N VAL A 41 5.90 8.87 -4.87
CA VAL A 41 4.86 8.30 -4.02
C VAL A 41 5.37 7.08 -3.26
N VAL A 42 6.00 6.12 -3.96
CA VAL A 42 6.58 4.92 -3.32
C VAL A 42 7.63 5.30 -2.28
N SER A 43 8.53 6.23 -2.62
CA SER A 43 9.57 6.72 -1.70
C SER A 43 8.98 7.39 -0.46
N SER A 44 7.90 8.17 -0.61
CA SER A 44 7.21 8.79 0.52
C SER A 44 6.60 7.75 1.46
N HIS A 45 5.85 6.78 0.93
CA HIS A 45 5.26 5.71 1.73
C HIS A 45 6.34 4.87 2.44
N MET A 46 7.44 4.56 1.76
CA MET A 46 8.58 3.85 2.35
C MET A 46 9.20 4.65 3.50
N ALA A 47 9.47 5.94 3.30
CA ALA A 47 10.07 6.80 4.31
C ALA A 47 9.17 6.92 5.55
N ASP A 48 7.87 7.17 5.35
CA ASP A 48 6.90 7.30 6.43
C ASP A 48 6.72 5.99 7.19
N LEU A 49 6.62 4.86 6.48
CA LEU A 49 6.49 3.55 7.11
C LEU A 49 7.75 3.20 7.93
N ASN A 50 8.94 3.47 7.39
CA ASN A 50 10.19 3.20 8.11
C ASN A 50 10.35 4.13 9.33
N ALA A 51 9.87 5.37 9.24
CA ALA A 51 9.91 6.33 10.35
C ALA A 51 8.89 6.01 11.45
N ASN A 52 7.68 5.58 11.10
CA ASN A 52 6.54 5.49 12.02
C ASN A 52 6.12 4.05 12.34
N GLY A 53 6.42 3.09 11.48
CA GLY A 53 6.03 1.68 11.59
C GLY A 53 4.63 1.38 11.08
N ILE A 54 3.85 2.41 10.72
CA ILE A 54 2.49 2.31 10.17
C ILE A 54 2.38 3.27 8.98
N GLY A 55 1.70 2.82 7.92
CA GLY A 55 1.36 3.61 6.74
C GLY A 55 -0.13 3.50 6.40
N TYR A 56 -0.58 4.38 5.50
CA TYR A 56 -1.98 4.50 5.12
C TYR A 56 -2.12 4.67 3.60
N ILE A 57 -3.22 4.17 3.02
CA ILE A 57 -3.70 4.50 1.67
C ILE A 57 -5.13 5.02 1.82
N GLY A 58 -5.43 6.18 1.24
CA GLY A 58 -6.76 6.78 1.34
C GLY A 58 -7.79 6.08 0.44
N HIS A 59 -9.08 6.27 0.73
CA HIS A 59 -10.19 5.73 -0.06
C HIS A 59 -10.09 6.03 -1.57
N HIS A 60 -9.69 7.25 -1.93
CA HIS A 60 -9.58 7.64 -3.34
C HIS A 60 -8.42 6.98 -4.08
N GLU A 61 -7.44 6.49 -3.34
CA GLU A 61 -6.19 5.91 -3.82
C GLU A 61 -6.23 4.39 -3.81
N SER A 62 -6.97 3.79 -2.87
CA SER A 62 -7.09 2.35 -2.73
C SER A 62 -7.78 1.70 -3.92
N ALA A 63 -7.22 0.59 -4.40
CA ALA A 63 -7.76 -0.21 -5.49
C ALA A 63 -9.21 -0.64 -5.25
N THR A 64 -9.61 -0.83 -3.98
CA THR A 64 -10.97 -1.24 -3.61
C THR A 64 -11.87 -0.10 -3.14
N GLY A 65 -11.35 1.12 -3.08
CA GLY A 65 -12.08 2.26 -2.53
C GLY A 65 -12.17 2.27 -1.00
N GLN A 66 -11.64 1.25 -0.31
CA GLN A 66 -11.56 1.19 1.15
C GLN A 66 -10.23 1.75 1.63
N ALA A 67 -10.22 2.56 2.69
CA ALA A 67 -8.97 2.98 3.30
C ALA A 67 -8.20 1.76 3.83
N ILE A 68 -6.87 1.81 3.72
CA ILE A 68 -6.00 0.72 4.15
C ILE A 68 -5.01 1.30 5.14
N ARG A 69 -4.91 0.68 6.31
CA ARG A 69 -3.78 0.85 7.23
C ARG A 69 -2.87 -0.36 7.07
N TYR A 70 -1.56 -0.13 7.05
CA TYR A 70 -0.60 -1.24 6.95
C TYR A 70 0.67 -1.00 7.76
N THR A 71 1.39 -2.09 8.00
CA THR A 71 2.61 -2.17 8.81
C THR A 71 3.78 -2.69 7.97
N VAL A 72 4.99 -2.65 8.56
CA VAL A 72 6.19 -3.21 7.93
C VAL A 72 6.04 -4.69 7.60
N ASP A 73 5.42 -5.47 8.49
CA ASP A 73 5.24 -6.91 8.28
C ASP A 73 4.24 -7.19 7.15
N GLU A 74 3.17 -6.42 7.04
CA GLU A 74 2.23 -6.54 5.92
C GLU A 74 2.88 -6.21 4.58
N VAL A 75 3.75 -5.21 4.51
CA VAL A 75 4.48 -4.90 3.27
C VAL A 75 5.48 -6.01 2.90
N LYS A 76 6.12 -6.65 3.88
CA LYS A 76 7.13 -7.69 3.65
C LYS A 76 6.55 -9.07 3.35
N TYR A 77 5.47 -9.42 4.03
CA TYR A 77 4.98 -10.80 4.10
C TYR A 77 3.56 -10.98 3.59
N SER A 78 2.82 -9.90 3.31
CA SER A 78 1.52 -10.05 2.65
C SER A 78 1.79 -10.56 1.23
N PRO A 79 1.32 -11.76 0.85
CA PRO A 79 1.48 -12.22 -0.51
C PRO A 79 0.71 -11.28 -1.43
N ARG A 80 1.13 -11.22 -2.71
CA ARG A 80 0.66 -10.32 -3.80
C ARG A 80 -0.87 -10.21 -4.00
N PHE A 81 -1.70 -10.87 -3.18
CA PHE A 81 -3.13 -11.06 -3.35
C PHE A 81 -4.02 -10.65 -2.16
N PHE A 82 -3.50 -10.20 -1.00
CA PHE A 82 -4.38 -9.76 0.09
C PHE A 82 -4.69 -8.27 0.01
N ILE A 83 -5.95 -7.96 -0.30
CA ILE A 83 -6.53 -6.66 -0.04
C ILE A 83 -7.10 -6.70 1.38
N VAL A 84 -6.39 -6.11 2.34
CA VAL A 84 -6.96 -5.85 3.67
C VAL A 84 -7.52 -4.43 3.65
N GLY A 85 -8.77 -4.28 3.23
CA GLY A 85 -9.52 -3.04 3.46
C GLY A 85 -9.81 -2.92 4.95
N TYR A 86 -9.41 -1.82 5.58
CA TYR A 86 -9.79 -1.53 6.95
C TYR A 86 -11.08 -0.69 6.92
N ASP A 87 -12.22 -1.32 7.21
CA ASP A 87 -13.48 -0.63 7.50
C ASP A 87 -13.42 -0.15 8.96
N SER A 88 -13.46 1.16 9.17
CA SER A 88 -13.39 1.79 10.49
C SER A 88 -14.65 1.61 11.35
N GLU A 89 -15.68 0.87 10.91
CA GLU A 89 -16.93 0.72 11.67
C GLU A 89 -17.16 -0.67 12.33
N ASN A 90 -16.31 -1.70 12.10
CA ASN A 90 -16.57 -3.06 12.62
C ASN A 90 -15.32 -3.86 13.06
N ASP A 91 -14.52 -3.24 13.93
CA ASP A 91 -13.15 -3.59 14.35
C ASP A 91 -12.92 -4.97 15.07
N ILE A 92 -13.78 -5.99 14.90
CA ILE A 92 -13.57 -7.32 15.53
C ILE A 92 -13.85 -8.52 14.58
N ALA A 93 -14.61 -8.36 13.48
CA ALA A 93 -15.22 -9.53 12.82
C ALA A 93 -14.56 -10.07 11.54
N GLN A 94 -13.66 -9.34 10.87
CA GLN A 94 -13.21 -9.71 9.52
C GLN A 94 -11.72 -10.04 9.36
N LYS A 95 -11.16 -10.81 10.29
CA LYS A 95 -9.96 -11.63 10.02
C LYS A 95 -10.30 -12.82 9.09
N GLN A 96 -11.04 -12.59 7.99
CA GLN A 96 -11.23 -13.60 6.96
C GLN A 96 -10.05 -13.53 6.00
N CYS A 97 -9.01 -14.29 6.36
CA CYS A 97 -7.97 -14.71 5.43
C CYS A 97 -8.65 -15.45 4.27
N TYR A 98 -8.89 -14.78 3.15
CA TYR A 98 -9.19 -15.46 1.90
C TYR A 98 -7.89 -16.07 1.36
N PHE A 99 -7.58 -17.28 1.82
CA PHE A 99 -6.68 -18.18 1.09
C PHE A 99 -7.35 -18.54 -0.23
N ILE A 100 -6.93 -17.90 -1.33
CA ILE A 100 -7.13 -18.48 -2.65
C ILE A 100 -6.00 -19.50 -2.83
N LEU A 101 -6.28 -20.75 -2.46
CA LEU A 101 -5.51 -21.91 -2.91
C LEU A 101 -5.70 -22.00 -4.44
N LEU A 102 -4.60 -21.83 -5.18
CA LEU A 102 -4.48 -22.37 -6.54
C LEU A 102 -4.05 -23.83 -6.46
#